data_AF-A0A4Y3R7T9-F1
#
_entry.id   AF-A0A4Y3R7T9-F1
#
_cell.length_a   1.000
_cell.length_b   1.000
_cell.length_c   1.000
_cell.angle_alpha   90.00
_cell.angle_beta   90.00
_cell.angle_gamma   90.00
#
_symmetry.space_group_name_H-M   'P 1'
#
loop_
_entity.id
_entity.type
_entity.pdbx_description
1 polymer ?
#
loop_
_entity_poly.entity_id
_entity_poly.type
_entity_poly.pdbx_seq_one_letter_code
_entity_poly.pdbx_strand_id
1 'polypeptide(L)'
;MDWGTLASTATGGLIGVVSTLSAEWFRTRRDRESADHADRRRLYGEYLAALSRTRSELRATARDTAASAEERARRALDSFHTGGAYELRYQVAITAPESVVAASTEAFRALRDMRDLLHTGALRTDPAYAASRDRWEDAFAELRARIRCDLVRPPRRRG
;
A
#
# COMPACT_ATOMS: atom_id res chain seq x y z
N MET A 1 -61.51 28.60 13.30
CA MET A 1 -60.94 27.32 12.82
C MET A 1 -59.45 27.35 13.12
N ASP A 2 -58.99 26.38 13.91
CA ASP A 2 -57.78 26.43 14.72
C ASP A 2 -56.48 26.27 13.92
N TRP A 3 -55.78 27.39 13.72
CA TRP A 3 -54.42 27.43 13.16
C TRP A 3 -53.37 26.75 14.07
N GLY A 4 -53.67 26.59 15.36
CA GLY A 4 -52.78 25.94 16.34
C GLY A 4 -52.55 24.45 16.08
N THR A 5 -53.54 23.74 15.52
CA THR A 5 -53.49 22.29 15.29
C THR A 5 -52.72 21.91 14.01
N LEU A 6 -52.71 22.81 13.03
CA LEU A 6 -51.89 22.67 11.82
C LEU A 6 -50.41 22.93 12.11
N ALA A 7 -50.10 23.87 13.01
CA ALA A 7 -48.73 24.18 13.42
C ALA A 7 -48.05 23.03 14.20
N SER A 8 -48.79 22.32 15.07
CA SER A 8 -48.24 21.20 15.85
C SER A 8 -47.88 19.99 14.99
N THR A 9 -48.67 19.70 13.96
CA THR A 9 -48.46 18.53 13.08
C THR A 9 -47.31 18.78 12.09
N ALA A 10 -47.16 20.01 11.59
CA ALA A 10 -46.05 20.39 10.72
C ALA A 10 -44.69 20.32 11.43
N THR A 11 -44.64 20.67 12.72
CA THR A 11 -43.40 20.67 13.51
C THR A 11 -42.89 19.24 13.80
N GLY A 12 -43.81 18.29 14.08
CA GLY A 12 -43.44 16.88 14.32
C GLY A 12 -42.90 16.17 13.07
N GLY A 13 -43.46 16.46 11.89
CA GLY A 13 -43.00 15.90 10.61
C GLY A 13 -41.60 16.40 10.20
N LEU A 14 -41.28 17.66 10.48
CA LEU A 14 -39.98 18.26 10.19
C LEU A 14 -38.85 17.65 11.04
N ILE A 15 -39.09 17.37 12.33
CA ILE A 15 -38.09 16.75 13.22
C ILE A 15 -37.78 15.30 12.78
N GLY A 16 -38.80 14.57 12.31
CA GLY A 16 -38.63 13.21 11.79
C GLY A 16 -37.79 13.16 10.51
N VAL A 17 -38.09 14.02 9.52
CA VAL A 17 -37.38 14.05 8.23
C VAL A 17 -35.93 14.51 8.39
N VAL A 18 -35.66 15.50 9.25
CA VAL A 18 -34.29 15.96 9.54
C VAL A 18 -33.47 14.88 10.26
N SER A 19 -34.09 14.09 11.14
CA SER A 19 -33.42 12.97 11.83
C SER A 19 -33.06 11.83 10.86
N THR A 20 -33.94 11.48 9.93
CA THR A 20 -33.69 10.42 8.95
C THR A 20 -32.63 10.82 7.93
N LEU A 21 -32.67 12.05 7.40
CA LEU A 21 -31.65 12.53 6.45
C LEU A 21 -30.26 12.66 7.11
N SER A 22 -30.21 13.05 8.39
CA SER A 22 -28.95 13.09 9.15
C SER A 22 -28.37 11.69 9.36
N ALA A 23 -29.21 10.72 9.74
CA ALA A 23 -28.79 9.34 9.92
C ALA A 23 -28.28 8.72 8.60
N GLU A 24 -28.93 9.02 7.48
CA GLU A 24 -28.54 8.54 6.15
C GLU A 24 -27.19 9.15 5.68
N TRP A 25 -26.94 10.42 6.01
CA TRP A 25 -25.66 11.08 5.71
C TRP A 25 -24.50 10.55 6.56
N PHE A 26 -24.74 10.28 7.85
CA PHE A 26 -23.76 9.65 8.73
C PHE A 26 -23.47 8.20 8.34
N ARG A 27 -24.49 7.47 7.84
CA ARG A 27 -24.35 6.08 7.37
C ARG A 27 -23.54 6.03 6.07
N THR A 28 -23.90 6.81 5.05
CA THR A 28 -23.14 6.87 3.78
C THR A 28 -21.71 7.38 3.96
N ARG A 29 -21.44 8.28 4.93
CA ARG A 29 -20.06 8.69 5.25
C ARG A 29 -19.27 7.56 5.91
N ARG A 30 -19.86 6.83 6.87
CA ARG A 30 -19.22 5.68 7.52
C ARG A 30 -18.97 4.52 6.55
N ASP A 31 -19.89 4.30 5.62
CA ASP A 31 -19.76 3.24 4.61
C ASP A 31 -18.63 3.56 3.61
N ARG A 32 -18.52 4.83 3.18
CA ARG A 32 -17.39 5.29 2.35
C ARG A 32 -16.05 5.20 3.07
N GLU A 33 -15.99 5.60 4.34
CA GLU A 33 -14.78 5.49 5.16
C GLU A 33 -14.34 4.02 5.35
N SER A 34 -15.29 3.11 5.49
CA SER A 34 -15.03 1.67 5.62
C SER A 34 -14.56 1.06 4.30
N ALA A 35 -15.15 1.47 3.16
CA ALA A 35 -14.72 1.08 1.83
C ALA A 35 -13.28 1.54 1.53
N ASP A 36 -12.95 2.80 1.80
CA ASP A 36 -11.59 3.35 1.63
C ASP A 36 -10.54 2.61 2.49
N HIS A 37 -10.92 2.14 3.68
CA HIS A 37 -10.05 1.32 4.52
C HIS A 37 -9.85 -0.09 3.96
N ALA A 38 -10.92 -0.72 3.45
CA ALA A 38 -10.85 -2.03 2.83
C ALA A 38 -10.00 -2.01 1.56
N ASP A 39 -10.18 -1.00 0.71
CA ASP A 39 -9.45 -0.83 -0.54
C ASP A 39 -7.96 -0.58 -0.30
N ARG A 40 -7.60 0.30 0.66
CA ARG A 40 -6.19 0.48 1.06
C ARG A 40 -5.58 -0.79 1.61
N ARG A 41 -6.30 -1.54 2.45
CA ARG A 41 -5.80 -2.82 2.98
C ARG A 41 -5.54 -3.83 1.86
N ARG A 42 -6.41 -3.90 0.86
CA ARG A 42 -6.20 -4.76 -0.32
C ARG A 42 -4.98 -4.31 -1.11
N LEU A 43 -4.91 -3.03 -1.47
CA LEU A 43 -3.78 -2.44 -2.21
C LEU A 43 -2.44 -2.71 -1.50
N TYR A 44 -2.36 -2.47 -0.19
CA TYR A 44 -1.14 -2.74 0.58
C TYR A 44 -0.77 -4.22 0.59
N GLY A 45 -1.75 -5.12 0.70
CA GLY A 45 -1.52 -6.57 0.63
C GLY A 45 -0.94 -6.98 -0.72
N GLU A 46 -1.56 -6.54 -1.81
CA GLU A 46 -1.10 -6.79 -3.19
C GLU A 46 0.30 -6.24 -3.41
N TYR A 47 0.58 -5.02 -2.95
CA TYR A 47 1.90 -4.40 -3.08
C TYR A 47 3.00 -5.14 -2.32
N LEU A 48 2.75 -5.52 -1.06
CA LEU A 48 3.72 -6.29 -0.26
C LEU A 48 3.98 -7.67 -0.88
N ALA A 49 2.96 -8.30 -1.48
CA ALA A 49 3.10 -9.56 -2.18
C ALA A 49 3.94 -9.43 -3.45
N ALA A 50 3.71 -8.41 -4.26
CA ALA A 50 4.49 -8.09 -5.46
C ALA A 50 5.98 -7.90 -5.12
N LEU A 51 6.27 -7.04 -4.12
CA LEU A 51 7.61 -6.81 -3.61
C LEU A 51 8.31 -8.10 -3.14
N SER A 52 7.60 -8.94 -2.39
CA SER A 52 8.14 -10.20 -1.88
C SER A 52 8.43 -11.20 -2.98
N ARG A 53 7.60 -11.22 -4.03
CA ARG A 53 7.78 -12.08 -5.22
C ARG A 53 9.02 -11.65 -6.01
N THR A 54 9.12 -10.36 -6.37
CA THR A 54 10.29 -9.81 -7.07
C THR A 54 11.57 -10.09 -6.29
N ARG A 55 11.60 -9.88 -4.96
CA ARG A 55 12.77 -10.24 -4.15
C ARG A 55 13.11 -11.72 -4.25
N SER A 56 12.10 -12.59 -4.22
CA SER A 56 12.31 -14.04 -4.24
C SER A 56 12.93 -14.49 -5.56
N GLU A 57 12.52 -13.87 -6.67
CA GLU A 57 13.12 -14.07 -8.00
C GLU A 57 14.56 -13.54 -8.04
N LEU A 58 14.84 -12.34 -7.53
CA LEU A 58 16.22 -11.83 -7.40
C LEU A 58 17.10 -12.78 -6.58
N ARG A 59 16.56 -13.32 -5.48
CA ARG A 59 17.28 -14.31 -4.65
C ARG A 59 17.55 -15.58 -5.44
N ALA A 60 16.61 -16.07 -6.24
CA ALA A 60 16.83 -17.26 -7.07
C ALA A 60 17.93 -16.99 -8.11
N THR A 61 17.87 -15.84 -8.78
CA THR A 61 18.87 -15.40 -9.76
C THR A 61 20.27 -15.25 -9.15
N ALA A 62 20.39 -14.68 -7.96
CA ALA A 62 21.67 -14.51 -7.25
C ALA A 62 22.34 -15.85 -6.87
N ARG A 63 21.58 -16.94 -6.85
CA ARG A 63 22.03 -18.28 -6.46
C ARG A 63 22.43 -19.15 -7.62
N ASP A 64 21.95 -18.82 -8.81
CA ASP A 64 22.14 -19.62 -10.01
C ASP A 64 23.53 -19.38 -10.61
N THR A 65 24.53 -20.05 -10.04
CA THR A 65 25.92 -19.97 -10.51
C THR A 65 26.14 -20.66 -11.86
N ALA A 66 25.19 -21.47 -12.33
CA ALA A 66 25.27 -22.12 -13.64
C ALA A 66 24.93 -21.16 -14.79
N ALA A 67 24.18 -20.10 -14.50
CA ALA A 67 23.84 -19.07 -15.45
C ALA A 67 24.96 -18.05 -15.64
N SER A 68 25.14 -17.59 -16.88
CA SER A 68 26.05 -16.48 -17.18
C SER A 68 25.62 -15.19 -16.44
N ALA A 69 26.56 -14.28 -16.24
CA ALA A 69 26.26 -12.98 -15.62
C ALA A 69 25.19 -12.19 -16.40
N GLU A 70 25.25 -12.22 -17.73
CA GLU A 70 24.27 -11.57 -18.60
C GLU A 70 22.87 -12.19 -18.48
N GLU A 71 22.79 -13.52 -18.40
CA GLU A 71 21.52 -14.25 -18.20
C GLU A 71 20.89 -13.87 -16.85
N ARG A 72 21.70 -13.82 -15.80
CA ARG A 72 21.26 -13.38 -14.47
C ARG A 72 20.80 -11.93 -14.48
N ALA A 73 21.55 -11.03 -15.11
CA ALA A 73 21.19 -9.62 -15.23
C ALA A 73 19.83 -9.44 -15.93
N ARG A 74 19.60 -10.18 -17.02
CA ARG A 74 18.33 -10.13 -17.75
C ARG A 74 17.16 -10.64 -16.91
N ARG A 75 17.32 -11.79 -16.23
CA ARG A 75 16.30 -12.32 -15.32
C ARG A 75 16.00 -11.37 -14.15
N ALA A 76 17.03 -10.71 -13.62
CA ALA A 76 16.85 -9.71 -12.56
C ALA A 76 16.04 -8.50 -13.04
N LEU A 77 16.25 -8.04 -14.27
CA LEU A 77 15.42 -6.98 -14.88
C LEU A 77 13.97 -7.44 -15.08
N ASP A 78 13.77 -8.63 -15.63
CA ASP A 78 12.44 -9.18 -15.91
C ASP A 78 11.57 -9.33 -14.65
N SER A 79 12.18 -9.67 -13.51
CA SER A 79 11.48 -9.80 -12.22
C SER A 79 10.73 -8.54 -11.76
N PHE A 80 11.16 -7.36 -12.24
CA PHE A 80 10.48 -6.10 -11.95
C PHE A 80 9.31 -5.82 -12.90
N HIS A 81 9.37 -6.33 -14.13
CA HIS A 81 8.30 -6.16 -15.11
C HIS A 81 7.15 -7.13 -14.85
N THR A 82 7.46 -8.40 -14.62
CA THR A 82 6.45 -9.45 -14.38
C THR A 82 5.82 -9.35 -12.98
N GLY A 83 6.53 -8.76 -12.02
CA GLY A 83 6.10 -8.64 -10.63
C GLY A 83 4.99 -7.62 -10.35
N GLY A 84 4.69 -6.70 -11.29
CA GLY A 84 3.67 -5.65 -11.11
C GLY A 84 3.99 -4.60 -10.04
N ALA A 85 5.24 -4.56 -9.56
CA ALA A 85 5.65 -3.75 -8.42
C ALA A 85 5.67 -2.25 -8.73
N TYR A 86 5.83 -1.85 -10.01
CA TYR A 86 5.80 -0.45 -10.43
C TYR A 86 4.38 0.11 -10.39
N GLU A 87 3.43 -0.61 -10.96
CA GLU A 87 2.02 -0.24 -11.06
C GLU A 87 1.43 -0.06 -9.65
N LEU A 88 1.64 -1.05 -8.79
CA LEU A 88 1.19 -1.01 -7.39
C LEU A 88 1.87 0.11 -6.60
N ARG A 89 3.14 0.42 -6.87
CA ARG A 89 3.82 1.56 -6.24
C ARG A 89 3.17 2.88 -6.62
N TYR A 90 2.79 3.08 -7.89
CA TYR A 90 2.10 4.32 -8.30
C TYR A 90 0.72 4.44 -7.64
N GLN A 91 -0.01 3.33 -7.52
CA GLN A 91 -1.28 3.32 -6.78
C GLN A 91 -1.08 3.67 -5.30
N VAL A 92 -0.05 3.11 -4.65
CA VAL A 92 0.31 3.47 -3.27
C VAL A 92 0.67 4.95 -3.16
N ALA A 93 1.40 5.52 -4.11
CA ALA A 93 1.80 6.92 -4.10
C ALA A 93 0.60 7.89 -4.15
N ILE A 94 -0.51 7.49 -4.76
CA ILE A 94 -1.72 8.31 -4.88
C ILE A 94 -2.65 8.12 -3.69
N THR A 95 -2.75 6.90 -3.16
CA THR A 95 -3.78 6.52 -2.17
C THR A 95 -3.28 6.57 -0.72
N ALA A 96 -1.98 6.35 -0.49
CA ALA A 96 -1.43 6.19 0.85
C ALA A 96 -0.98 7.53 1.45
N PRO A 97 -0.94 7.66 2.79
CA PRO A 97 -0.33 8.82 3.43
C PRO A 97 1.18 8.89 3.15
N GLU A 98 1.74 10.09 3.20
CA GLU A 98 3.14 10.37 2.89
C GLU A 98 4.13 9.45 3.63
N SER A 99 3.86 9.10 4.89
CA SER A 99 4.73 8.19 5.66
C SER A 99 4.83 6.78 5.05
N VAL A 100 3.75 6.28 4.43
CA VAL A 100 3.75 4.99 3.73
C VAL A 100 4.43 5.15 2.38
N VAL A 101 4.19 6.25 1.66
CA VAL A 101 4.82 6.54 0.36
C VAL A 101 6.35 6.65 0.49
N ALA A 102 6.84 7.31 1.54
CA ALA A 102 8.26 7.42 1.83
C ALA A 102 8.88 6.04 2.11
N ALA A 103 8.30 5.25 3.01
CA ALA A 103 8.79 3.91 3.30
C ALA A 103 8.70 2.95 2.10
N SER A 104 7.66 3.08 1.27
CA SER A 104 7.50 2.34 0.01
C SER A 104 8.61 2.69 -0.98
N THR A 105 8.95 3.97 -1.06
CA THR A 105 10.04 4.45 -1.90
C THR A 105 11.38 3.88 -1.47
N GLU A 106 11.68 3.87 -0.17
CA GLU A 106 12.92 3.31 0.36
C GLU A 106 13.02 1.80 0.16
N ALA A 107 11.94 1.06 0.44
CA ALA A 107 11.91 -0.38 0.16
C ALA A 107 12.18 -0.63 -1.32
N PHE A 108 11.45 0.02 -2.22
CA PHE A 108 11.62 -0.19 -3.66
C PHE A 108 13.03 0.19 -4.14
N ARG A 109 13.64 1.25 -3.60
CA ARG A 109 15.04 1.61 -3.88
C ARG A 109 15.99 0.49 -3.47
N ALA A 110 15.87 -0.03 -2.25
CA ALA A 110 16.71 -1.12 -1.78
C ALA A 110 16.60 -2.39 -2.66
N LEU A 111 15.41 -2.68 -3.19
CA LEU A 111 15.22 -3.79 -4.14
C LEU A 111 15.90 -3.52 -5.48
N ARG A 112 15.83 -2.28 -5.97
CA ARG A 112 16.46 -1.87 -7.22
C ARG A 112 17.99 -1.94 -7.11
N ASP A 113 18.54 -1.50 -5.98
CA ASP A 113 19.98 -1.59 -5.72
C ASP A 113 20.47 -3.04 -5.73
N MET A 114 19.67 -3.97 -5.19
CA MET A 114 19.97 -5.40 -5.25
C MET A 114 19.99 -5.93 -6.69
N ARG A 115 19.04 -5.51 -7.53
CA ARG A 115 19.03 -5.85 -8.95
C ARG A 115 20.24 -5.28 -9.68
N ASP A 116 20.62 -4.04 -9.37
CA ASP A 116 21.76 -3.38 -10.00
C ASP A 116 23.07 -4.10 -9.65
N LEU A 117 23.21 -4.65 -8.44
CA LEU A 117 24.32 -5.54 -8.08
C LEU A 117 24.35 -6.81 -8.95
N LEU A 118 23.20 -7.46 -9.17
CA LEU A 118 23.12 -8.62 -10.07
C LEU A 118 23.46 -8.27 -11.51
N HIS A 119 23.12 -7.06 -11.95
CA HIS A 119 23.52 -6.55 -13.26
C HIS A 119 25.03 -6.41 -13.40
N THR A 120 25.72 -6.03 -12.32
CA THR A 120 27.20 -6.03 -12.26
C THR A 120 27.83 -7.41 -12.04
N GLY A 121 27.03 -8.48 -12.03
CA GLY A 121 27.50 -9.86 -11.92
C GLY A 121 27.58 -10.40 -10.49
N ALA A 122 27.19 -9.63 -9.48
CA ALA A 122 27.27 -10.04 -8.08
C ALA A 122 26.52 -11.35 -7.82
N LEU A 123 27.03 -12.16 -6.90
CA LEU A 123 26.49 -13.42 -6.44
C LEU A 123 25.95 -13.28 -5.01
N ARG A 124 25.13 -14.24 -4.60
CA ARG A 124 24.60 -14.32 -3.23
C ARG A 124 25.70 -14.26 -2.15
N THR A 125 26.88 -14.80 -2.42
CA THR A 125 28.00 -14.88 -1.48
C THR A 125 28.77 -13.57 -1.35
N ASP A 126 28.52 -12.60 -2.23
CA ASP A 126 29.26 -11.35 -2.21
C ASP A 126 28.83 -10.47 -1.02
N PRO A 127 29.78 -9.87 -0.28
CA PRO A 127 29.47 -9.00 0.84
C PRO A 127 28.54 -7.83 0.47
N ALA A 128 28.70 -7.27 -0.73
CA ALA A 128 27.84 -6.19 -1.23
C ALA A 128 26.39 -6.64 -1.40
N TYR A 129 26.17 -7.87 -1.91
CA TYR A 129 24.83 -8.44 -2.03
C TYR A 129 24.22 -8.74 -0.66
N ALA A 130 25.01 -9.27 0.28
CA ALA A 130 24.57 -9.49 1.65
C ALA A 130 24.14 -8.18 2.35
N ALA A 131 24.93 -7.11 2.23
CA ALA A 131 24.59 -5.80 2.78
C ALA A 131 23.33 -5.20 2.13
N SER A 132 23.17 -5.35 0.82
CA SER A 132 21.96 -4.92 0.11
C SER A 132 20.71 -5.70 0.55
N ARG A 133 20.84 -7.00 0.82
CA ARG A 133 19.77 -7.81 1.41
C ARG A 133 19.33 -7.28 2.76
N ASP A 134 20.28 -6.98 3.65
CA ASP A 134 19.95 -6.52 5.00
C ASP A 134 19.24 -5.16 4.94
N ARG A 135 19.71 -4.23 4.09
CA ARG A 135 19.03 -2.96 3.82
C ARG A 135 17.59 -3.14 3.31
N TRP A 136 17.37 -4.11 2.41
CA TRP A 136 16.03 -4.43 1.94
C TRP A 136 15.14 -4.97 3.07
N GLU A 137 15.66 -5.84 3.93
CA GLU A 137 14.91 -6.40 5.06
C GLU A 137 14.48 -5.31 6.05
N ASP A 138 15.38 -4.36 6.35
CA ASP A 138 15.09 -3.19 7.19
C ASP A 138 14.03 -2.28 6.55
N ALA A 139 14.22 -1.90 5.29
CA ALA A 139 13.27 -1.02 4.59
C ALA A 139 11.89 -1.67 4.43
N PHE A 140 11.84 -2.99 4.19
CA PHE A 140 10.59 -3.74 4.09
C PHE A 140 9.91 -3.92 5.46
N ALA A 141 10.68 -4.01 6.55
CA ALA A 141 10.14 -3.98 7.91
C ALA A 141 9.53 -2.61 8.23
N GLU A 142 10.21 -1.53 7.90
CA GLU A 142 9.72 -0.16 8.11
C GLU A 142 8.44 0.10 7.30
N LEU A 143 8.39 -0.31 6.02
CA LEU A 143 7.18 -0.22 5.20
C LEU A 143 5.99 -0.93 5.86
N ARG A 144 6.18 -2.17 6.31
CA ARG A 144 5.11 -2.93 7.00
C ARG A 144 4.68 -2.24 8.30
N ALA A 145 5.61 -1.64 9.04
CA ALA A 145 5.29 -0.88 10.24
C ALA A 145 4.43 0.35 9.92
N ARG A 146 4.80 1.14 8.90
CA ARG A 146 4.02 2.31 8.45
C ARG A 146 2.64 1.94 7.93
N ILE A 147 2.53 0.87 7.14
CA ILE A 147 1.25 0.33 6.69
C ILE A 147 0.38 -0.07 7.89
N ARG A 148 0.95 -0.76 8.89
CA ARG A 148 0.21 -1.14 10.10
C ARG A 148 -0.29 0.10 10.85
N CYS A 149 0.56 1.11 11.01
CA CYS A 149 0.15 2.37 11.65
C CYS A 149 -0.98 3.08 10.89
N ASP A 150 -0.94 3.10 9.55
CA ASP A 150 -2.01 3.67 8.72
C ASP A 150 -3.33 2.91 8.89
N LEU A 151 -3.29 1.57 8.86
CA LEU A 151 -4.47 0.74 8.98
C LEU A 151 -5.08 0.70 10.39
N VAL A 152 -4.27 0.95 11.44
CA VAL A 152 -4.75 1.01 12.84
C VAL A 152 -5.34 2.37 13.19
N ARG A 153 -4.95 3.45 12.49
CA ARG A 153 -5.46 4.79 12.77
C ARG A 153 -6.87 4.93 12.17
N PRO A 154 -7.93 5.16 12.98
CA PRO A 154 -9.23 5.52 12.43
C PRO A 154 -9.10 6.84 11.67
N PRO A 155 -9.95 7.08 10.64
CA PRO A 155 -9.85 8.26 9.81
C PRO A 155 -9.98 9.52 10.67
N ARG A 156 -9.04 10.46 10.51
CA ARG A 156 -9.09 11.74 11.24
C ARG A 156 -10.35 12.48 10.82
N ARG A 157 -11.30 12.62 11.76
CA ARG A 157 -12.40 13.59 11.62
C ARG A 157 -11.79 14.97 11.44
N ARG A 158 -11.87 15.53 10.23
CA ARG A 158 -11.63 16.97 10.02
C ARG A 158 -12.76 17.70 10.77
N GLY A 159 -12.38 18.45 11.80
CA GLY A 159 -13.25 19.41 12.48
C GLY A 159 -13.48 20.64 11.62
#